data_AF-A0A972L7G8-F1
#
_entry.id   AF-A0A972L7G8-F1
#
_cell.length_a   1.000
_cell.length_b   1.000
_cell.length_c   1.000
_cell.angle_alpha   90.00
_cell.angle_beta   90.00
_cell.angle_gamma   90.00
#
_symmetry.space_group_name_H-M   'P 1'
#
loop_
_entity.id
_entity.type
_entity.pdbx_description
1 polymer ?
#
loop_
_entity_poly.entity_id
_entity_poly.type
_entity_poly.pdbx_seq_one_letter_code
_entity_poly.pdbx_strand_id
1 'polypeptide(L)' 'MDKHNFSELVKEIRKHLALSQEDLARELGVSFATINRWENKRAKPSKLAKAQFDRFFARMVQRGKLKGFEGGPK' A
#
# COMPACT_ATOMS: atom_id res chain seq x y z
N MET A 1 -20.81 -0.57 -0.10
CA MET A 1 -19.91 -1.56 0.54
C MET A 1 -18.51 -0.97 0.53
N ASP A 2 -18.12 -0.25 1.59
CA ASP A 2 -16.71 0.13 1.79
C ASP A 2 -15.94 -1.12 2.24
N LYS A 3 -15.25 -1.80 1.33
CA LYS A 3 -14.78 -3.17 1.58
C LYS A 3 -13.27 -3.41 1.54
N HIS A 4 -12.43 -2.39 1.76
CA HIS A 4 -11.01 -2.61 2.07
C HIS A 4 -10.52 -1.67 3.18
N ASN A 5 -10.12 -2.22 4.32
CA ASN A 5 -9.38 -1.49 5.36
C ASN A 5 -7.96 -1.21 4.83
N PHE A 6 -7.30 -0.10 5.22
CA PHE A 6 -5.96 0.28 4.73
C PHE A 6 -4.96 -0.88 4.80
N SER A 7 -4.99 -1.67 5.87
CA SER A 7 -4.16 -2.87 6.05
C SER A 7 -4.33 -3.90 4.93
N GLU A 8 -5.55 -4.15 4.49
CA GLU A 8 -5.88 -5.09 3.41
C GLU A 8 -5.44 -4.51 2.07
N LEU A 9 -5.72 -3.23 1.84
CA LEU A 9 -5.34 -2.52 0.63
C LEU A 9 -3.81 -2.52 0.39
N VAL A 10 -3.03 -2.23 1.43
CA VAL A 10 -1.55 -2.30 1.39
C VAL A 10 -1.09 -3.70 0.96
N LYS A 11 -1.66 -4.74 1.58
CA LYS A 11 -1.29 -6.13 1.32
C LYS A 11 -1.68 -6.58 -0.09
N GLU A 12 -2.85 -6.18 -0.57
CA GLU A 12 -3.34 -6.50 -1.90
C GLU A 12 -2.50 -5.85 -3.00
N ILE A 13 -2.26 -4.54 -2.90
CA ILE A 13 -1.42 -3.82 -3.87
C ILE A 13 -0.01 -4.41 -3.89
N ARG A 14 0.57 -4.69 -2.72
CA ARG A 14 1.90 -5.32 -2.63
C ARG A 14 1.94 -6.65 -3.38
N LYS A 15 0.97 -7.53 -3.13
CA LYS A 15 0.89 -8.84 -3.77
C LYS A 15 0.64 -8.73 -5.27
N HIS A 16 -0.23 -7.82 -5.70
CA HIS A 16 -0.51 -7.59 -7.11
C HIS A 16 0.73 -7.12 -7.87
N LEU A 17 1.57 -6.31 -7.22
CA LEU A 17 2.84 -5.84 -7.77
C LEU A 17 4.00 -6.84 -7.58
N ALA A 18 3.73 -8.03 -7.03
CA ALA A 18 4.72 -9.06 -6.69
C ALA A 18 5.89 -8.55 -5.82
N LEU A 19 5.60 -7.63 -4.89
CA LEU A 19 6.60 -7.05 -3.99
C LEU A 19 6.70 -7.81 -2.67
N SER A 20 7.91 -7.91 -2.11
CA SER A 20 8.09 -8.23 -0.69
C SER A 20 7.67 -7.05 0.20
N GLN A 21 7.52 -7.28 1.51
CA GLN A 21 7.23 -6.18 2.44
C GLN A 21 8.40 -5.18 2.48
N GLU A 22 9.63 -5.67 2.34
CA GLU A 22 10.86 -4.89 2.22
C GLU A 22 10.88 -4.05 0.94
N ASP A 23 10.45 -4.59 -0.20
CA ASP A 23 10.37 -3.83 -1.46
C ASP A 23 9.39 -2.67 -1.34
N LEU A 24 8.19 -2.94 -0.80
CA LEU A 24 7.20 -1.88 -0.58
C LEU A 24 7.70 -0.86 0.44
N ALA A 25 8.40 -1.29 1.50
CA ALA A 25 8.98 -0.40 2.48
C ALA A 25 9.99 0.57 1.83
N ARG A 26 10.85 0.06 0.93
CA ARG A 26 11.79 0.88 0.15
C ARG A 26 11.07 1.87 -0.76
N GLU A 27 10.04 1.43 -1.46
CA GLU A 27 9.24 2.31 -2.35
C GLU A 27 8.53 3.45 -1.60
N LEU A 28 8.15 3.22 -0.34
CA LEU A 28 7.46 4.18 0.52
C LEU A 28 8.39 4.98 1.44
N GLY A 29 9.68 4.63 1.51
CA GLY A 29 10.63 5.28 2.41
C GLY A 29 10.35 5.01 3.90
N VAL A 30 9.86 3.82 4.23
CA VAL A 30 9.58 3.39 5.61
C VAL A 30 10.32 2.10 5.94
N SER A 31 10.27 1.67 7.21
CA SER A 31 10.89 0.40 7.61
C SER A 31 10.02 -0.81 7.22
N PHE A 32 10.63 -1.98 7.04
CA PHE A 32 9.91 -3.25 6.93
C PHE A 32 8.91 -3.44 8.08
N ALA A 33 9.33 -3.15 9.31
CA ALA A 33 8.48 -3.29 10.50
C ALA A 33 7.21 -2.42 10.41
N THR A 34 7.29 -1.28 9.73
CA THR A 34 6.13 -0.39 9.46
C THR A 34 5.12 -1.09 8.55
N ILE A 35 5.56 -1.65 7.42
CA ILE A 35 4.69 -2.40 6.50
C ILE A 35 4.11 -3.63 7.19
N ASN A 36 4.94 -4.40 7.89
CA ASN A 36 4.51 -5.59 8.63
C ASN A 36 3.42 -5.24 9.66
N ARG A 37 3.55 -4.14 10.39
CA ARG A 37 2.52 -3.70 11.35
C ARG A 37 1.24 -3.25 10.65
N TRP A 38 1.32 -2.56 9.52
CA TRP A 38 0.12 -2.18 8.75
C TRP A 38 -0.62 -3.40 8.23
N GLU A 39 0.07 -4.33 7.56
CA GLU A 39 -0.57 -5.54 6.99
C GLU A 39 -1.21 -6.44 8.05
N ASN A 40 -0.65 -6.45 9.27
CA ASN A 40 -1.17 -7.24 10.39
C ASN A 40 -2.13 -6.46 11.31
N LYS A 41 -2.61 -5.29 10.89
CA LYS A 41 -3.55 -4.45 11.66
C LYS A 41 -3.03 -4.05 13.05
N ARG A 42 -1.70 -4.05 13.24
CA ARG A 42 -1.02 -3.72 14.51
C ARG A 42 -0.73 -2.24 14.68
N ALA A 43 -0.82 -1.45 13.62
CA ALA A 43 -0.69 0.00 13.64
C ALA A 43 -1.49 0.64 12.51
N LYS A 44 -1.99 1.86 12.73
CA LYS A 44 -2.55 2.71 11.67
C LYS A 44 -1.43 3.56 11.05
N PRO A 45 -1.47 3.88 9.75
CA PRO A 45 -0.52 4.80 9.15
C PRO A 45 -0.68 6.21 9.73
N SER A 46 0.40 6.98 9.79
CA SER A 46 0.32 8.42 9.98
C SER A 46 -0.27 9.09 8.73
N LYS A 47 -0.70 10.35 8.84
CA LYS A 47 -1.17 11.13 7.68
C LYS A 47 -0.11 11.19 6.56
N LEU A 48 1.16 11.37 6.94
CA LEU A 48 2.29 11.40 6.00
C LEU A 48 2.47 10.05 5.30
N ALA A 49 2.46 8.96 6.06
CA ALA A 49 2.60 7.62 5.52
C ALA A 49 1.45 7.25 4.56
N LYS A 50 0.21 7.64 4.91
CA LYS A 50 -0.94 7.46 4.02
C LYS A 50 -0.75 8.25 2.72
N ALA A 51 -0.34 9.52 2.79
CA ALA A 51 -0.07 10.32 1.60
C ALA A 51 1.06 9.75 0.72
N GLN A 52 2.10 9.17 1.32
CA GLN A 52 3.16 8.47 0.59
C GLN A 52 2.61 7.25 -0.15
N PHE A 53 1.77 6.46 0.51
CA PHE A 53 1.10 5.31 -0.08
C PHE A 53 0.17 5.72 -1.24
N ASP A 54 -0.63 6.76 -1.06
CA ASP A 54 -1.57 7.26 -2.08
C ASP A 54 -0.80 7.73 -3.33
N ARG A 55 0.33 8.42 -3.14
CA ARG A 55 1.24 8.81 -4.24
C ARG A 55 1.88 7.61 -4.94
N PHE A 56 2.34 6.62 -4.18
CA PHE A 56 2.88 5.38 -4.72
C PHE A 56 1.84 4.66 -5.57
N PHE A 57 0.61 4.53 -5.07
CA PHE A 57 -0.50 3.92 -5.79
C PHE A 57 -0.79 4.64 -7.10
N ALA A 58 -0.94 5.97 -7.07
CA ALA A 58 -1.16 6.77 -8.27
C ALA A 58 -0.05 6.58 -9.31
N ARG A 59 1.22 6.54 -8.86
CA ARG A 59 2.38 6.26 -9.72
C ARG A 59 2.32 4.88 -10.37
N MET A 60 1.86 3.85 -9.64
CA MET A 60 1.73 2.50 -10.19
C MET A 60 0.56 2.37 -11.18
N VAL A 61 -0.55 3.08 -10.94
CA VAL A 61 -1.67 3.19 -11.89
C VAL A 61 -1.22 3.86 -13.18
N GLN A 62 -0.52 5.00 -13.10
CA GLN A 62 0.00 5.70 -14.27
C GLN A 62 0.97 4.84 -15.10
N ARG A 63 1.72 3.96 -14.44
CA ARG A 63 2.62 2.99 -15.10
C ARG A 63 1.90 1.77 -15.67
N GLY A 64 0.57 1.69 -15.54
CA GLY A 64 -0.24 0.53 -15.97
C GLY A 64 -0.06 -0.73 -15.13
N LYS A 65 0.70 -0.67 -14.02
CA LYS A 65 0.99 -1.83 -13.16
C LYS A 65 -0.17 -2.23 -12.26
N LEU A 66 -1.18 -1.37 -12.12
CA LEU A 66 -2.41 -1.61 -11.37
C LEU A 66 -3.65 -1.44 -12.26
N LYS A 67 -3.54 -1.74 -13.56
CA LYS A 67 -4.67 -1.63 -14.50
C LYS A 67 -5.77 -2.62 -14.08
N GLY A 68 -6.98 -2.12 -13.83
CA GLY A 68 -8.12 -2.95 -13.40
C GLY A 68 -8.18 -3.24 -11.90
N PHE A 69 -7.34 -2.60 -11.06
CA PHE A 69 -7.48 -2.68 -9.61
C PHE A 69 -8.67 -1.83 -9.14
N GLU A 70 -9.82 -2.49 -8.90
CA GLU A 70 -11.01 -1.87 -8.31
C GLU A 70 -10.84 -1.79 -6.79
N GLY A 71 -10.52 -0.61 -6.25
CA GLY A 71 -10.35 -0.43 -4.80
C GLY A 71 -9.24 0.52 -4.36
N GLY A 72 -8.85 1.49 -5.20
CA GLY A 72 -7.78 2.42 -4.88
C GLY A 72 -7.98 3.18 -3.55
N PRO A 73 -6.89 3.65 -2.93
CA PRO A 73 -6.98 4.46 -1.72
C PRO A 73 -7.84 5.72 -1.96
N LYS A 74 -8.75 6.00 -1.02
CA LYS A 74 -9.54 7.24 -0.95
C LYS A 74 -8.72 8.40 -0.38
#